data_AF-A0A087CCV2-F1
#
_entry.id   AF-A0A087CCV2-F1
#
_cell.length_a   1.000
_cell.length_b   1.000
_cell.length_c   1.000
_cell.angle_alpha   90.00
_cell.angle_beta   90.00
_cell.angle_gamma   90.00
#
_symmetry.space_group_name_H-M   'P 1'
#
loop_
_entity.id
_entity.type
_entity.pdbx_description
1 polymer ?
#
loop_
_entity_poly.entity_id
_entity_poly.type
_entity_poly.pdbx_seq_one_letter_code
_entity_poly.pdbx_strand_id
1 'polypeptide(L)'
;MSTRPSISLFSSSEAVAIEQHSATPSVSRTSTGTARVEGRLTSPVARVPESTAVAGGITVKGHTIRTFAYTTDAAVIRNTNADAILAVYPFTGEPVITQALLTVAQQPLFVGVGGGTTTGTRVVELAMVAEMQGAAGVVINAPAPAETIEAAMNAVDIPVVATVTSDDEITEEKILAGAAIINVAAGARTADVVASIRIHHPEVPILASGGATDESIASTIQAGADALSWTPPSAQQLQSVMMAQYRGDGLKQ
;
A
#
# COMPACT_ATOMS: atom_id res chain seq x y z
N MET A 1 2.40 53.65 -47.23
CA MET A 1 2.30 53.40 -45.77
C MET A 1 1.19 52.38 -45.56
N SER A 2 1.55 51.13 -45.23
CA SER A 2 0.59 50.04 -45.01
C SER A 2 0.55 49.72 -43.52
N THR A 3 -0.55 50.04 -42.86
CA THR A 3 -0.79 49.75 -41.45
C THR A 3 -1.33 48.33 -41.31
N ARG A 4 -0.53 47.42 -40.73
CA ARG A 4 -0.99 46.07 -40.35
C ARG A 4 -1.95 46.18 -39.15
N PRO A 5 -3.07 45.42 -39.13
CA PRO A 5 -3.89 45.32 -37.94
C PRO A 5 -3.19 44.44 -36.90
N SER A 6 -3.10 44.91 -35.65
CA SER A 6 -2.66 44.12 -34.51
C SER A 6 -3.77 43.15 -34.13
N ILE A 7 -3.62 41.88 -34.46
CA ILE A 7 -4.48 40.82 -33.94
C ILE A 7 -4.01 40.55 -32.51
N SER A 8 -4.80 40.97 -31.51
CA SER A 8 -4.61 40.52 -30.13
C SER A 8 -4.89 39.02 -30.07
N LEU A 9 -3.87 38.22 -29.85
CA LEU A 9 -3.95 36.75 -29.72
C LEU A 9 -4.61 36.30 -28.40
N PHE A 10 -4.94 37.23 -27.50
CA PHE A 10 -5.54 36.93 -26.22
C PHE A 10 -6.81 37.78 -26.05
N SER A 11 -7.96 37.13 -26.20
CA SER A 11 -9.22 37.63 -25.66
C SER A 11 -9.13 37.55 -24.13
N SER A 12 -9.62 38.55 -23.40
CA SER A 12 -9.78 38.45 -21.95
C SER A 12 -10.67 37.24 -21.63
N SER A 13 -10.16 36.34 -20.78
CA SER A 13 -10.80 35.09 -20.39
C SER A 13 -11.99 35.27 -19.45
N GLU A 14 -12.54 36.49 -19.30
CA GLU A 14 -13.59 36.78 -18.31
C GLU A 14 -14.88 35.98 -18.55
N ALA A 15 -15.11 35.49 -19.78
CA ALA A 15 -16.29 34.69 -20.13
C ALA A 15 -16.09 33.17 -19.96
N VAL A 16 -14.89 32.67 -19.61
CA VAL A 16 -14.65 31.24 -19.42
C VAL A 16 -14.68 30.91 -17.92
N ALA A 17 -15.83 30.37 -17.52
CA ALA A 17 -16.07 29.65 -16.27
C ALA A 17 -15.87 30.44 -14.96
N ILE A 18 -16.97 30.99 -14.44
CA ILE A 18 -17.18 30.98 -12.99
C ILE A 18 -17.46 29.51 -12.61
N GLU A 19 -16.44 28.64 -12.63
CA GLU A 19 -16.51 27.43 -11.83
C GLU A 19 -16.64 27.91 -10.38
N GLN A 20 -17.74 27.57 -9.72
CA GLN A 20 -17.86 27.79 -8.29
C GLN A 20 -16.77 26.95 -7.61
N HIS A 21 -15.64 27.60 -7.32
CA HIS A 21 -14.56 27.05 -6.52
C HIS A 21 -15.06 26.97 -5.07
N SER A 22 -15.97 26.03 -4.79
CA SER A 22 -16.33 25.72 -3.41
C SER A 22 -15.07 25.19 -2.73
N ALA A 23 -14.44 26.05 -1.93
CA ALA A 23 -13.30 25.70 -1.09
C ALA A 23 -13.71 24.88 0.14
N THR A 24 -15.01 24.65 0.33
CA THR A 24 -15.56 23.96 1.49
C THR A 24 -15.55 22.45 1.25
N PRO A 25 -15.00 21.64 2.18
CA PRO A 25 -15.08 20.18 2.08
C PRO A 25 -16.54 19.72 2.14
N SER A 26 -16.86 18.66 1.41
CA SER A 26 -18.16 17.99 1.52
C SER A 26 -18.19 17.15 2.79
N VAL A 27 -19.35 17.10 3.44
CA VAL A 27 -19.59 16.26 4.62
C VAL A 27 -20.77 15.35 4.34
N SER A 28 -20.53 14.04 4.25
CA SER A 28 -21.58 13.02 4.16
C SER A 28 -21.68 12.25 5.49
N ARG A 29 -22.90 12.05 5.98
CA ARG A 29 -23.16 11.32 7.25
C ARG A 29 -23.70 9.94 6.92
N THR A 30 -23.03 8.90 7.41
CA THR A 30 -23.44 7.50 7.19
C THR A 30 -24.27 6.98 8.36
N SER A 31 -23.96 7.40 9.59
CA SER A 31 -24.73 7.10 10.80
C SER A 31 -24.50 8.18 11.86
N THR A 32 -25.25 8.15 12.96
CA THR A 32 -25.08 9.10 14.07
C THR A 32 -23.66 9.00 14.64
N GLY A 33 -22.90 10.09 14.56
CA GLY A 33 -21.50 10.15 15.02
C GLY A 33 -20.46 9.70 13.98
N THR A 34 -20.88 9.21 12.81
CA THR A 34 -19.97 8.81 11.73
C THR A 34 -20.21 9.69 10.49
N ALA A 35 -19.20 10.47 10.13
CA ALA A 35 -19.23 11.33 8.95
C ALA A 35 -17.93 11.20 8.17
N ARG A 36 -18.05 11.32 6.85
CA ARG A 36 -16.93 11.37 5.92
C ARG A 36 -16.79 12.81 5.43
N VAL A 37 -15.59 13.35 5.57
CA VAL A 37 -15.26 14.73 5.21
C VAL A 37 -14.26 14.70 4.07
N GLU A 38 -14.61 15.26 2.91
CA GLU A 38 -13.81 15.16 1.69
C GLU A 38 -13.56 16.52 1.04
N GLY A 39 -12.30 16.82 0.75
CA GLY A 39 -11.93 17.95 -0.09
C GLY A 39 -11.94 17.56 -1.56
N ARG A 40 -12.45 18.43 -2.43
CA ARG A 40 -12.48 18.19 -3.89
C ARG A 40 -11.09 17.91 -4.49
N LEU A 41 -10.06 18.58 -3.99
CA LEU A 41 -8.69 18.52 -4.52
C LEU A 41 -7.72 17.68 -3.69
N THR A 42 -8.06 17.41 -2.42
CA THR A 42 -7.16 16.80 -1.45
C THR A 42 -7.56 15.38 -1.07
N SER A 43 -8.75 14.93 -1.49
CA SER A 43 -9.19 13.58 -1.16
C SER A 43 -8.46 12.54 -2.00
N PRO A 44 -8.05 11.41 -1.40
CA PRO A 44 -7.40 10.31 -2.10
C PRO A 44 -8.23 9.80 -3.28
N VAL A 45 -7.55 9.60 -4.42
CA VAL A 45 -8.14 9.05 -5.64
C VAL A 45 -7.98 7.52 -5.66
N ALA A 46 -6.84 7.01 -5.19
CA ALA A 46 -6.59 5.57 -5.09
C ALA A 46 -7.19 5.05 -3.78
N ARG A 47 -8.43 4.57 -3.81
CA ARG A 47 -9.15 4.17 -2.60
C ARG A 47 -9.10 2.68 -2.34
N VAL A 48 -8.84 2.31 -1.10
CA VAL A 48 -8.97 0.93 -0.64
C VAL A 48 -10.41 0.44 -0.80
N PRO A 49 -10.65 -0.82 -1.19
CA PRO A 49 -11.99 -1.40 -1.26
C PRO A 49 -12.69 -1.39 0.11
N GLU A 50 -13.98 -1.04 0.15
CA GLU A 50 -14.75 -0.97 1.40
C GLU A 50 -14.86 -2.33 2.10
N SER A 51 -14.80 -3.43 1.34
CA SER A 51 -14.76 -4.80 1.84
C SER A 51 -13.59 -5.08 2.80
N THR A 52 -12.52 -4.28 2.76
CA THR A 52 -11.38 -4.40 3.69
C THR A 52 -11.66 -3.86 5.10
N ALA A 53 -12.72 -3.05 5.27
CA ALA A 53 -13.00 -2.35 6.53
C ALA A 53 -13.33 -3.28 7.71
N VAL A 54 -13.72 -4.53 7.43
CA VAL A 54 -14.06 -5.53 8.46
C VAL A 54 -12.84 -6.30 9.00
N ALA A 55 -11.64 -6.07 8.45
CA ALA A 55 -10.41 -6.68 8.96
C ALA A 55 -10.08 -6.15 10.37
N GLY A 56 -9.52 -7.02 11.23
CA GLY A 56 -9.20 -6.70 12.62
C GLY A 56 -8.11 -5.62 12.75
N GLY A 57 -7.09 -5.72 11.90
CA GLY A 57 -5.95 -4.83 11.83
C GLY A 57 -4.78 -5.25 12.73
N ILE A 58 -3.57 -4.89 12.33
CA ILE A 58 -2.33 -5.09 13.09
C ILE A 58 -1.91 -3.75 13.67
N THR A 59 -1.68 -3.66 14.98
CA THR A 59 -1.27 -2.39 15.61
C THR A 59 0.25 -2.26 15.63
N VAL A 60 0.79 -1.28 14.90
CA VAL A 60 2.22 -0.98 14.83
C VAL A 60 2.45 0.47 15.26
N LYS A 61 3.30 0.68 16.28
CA LYS A 61 3.62 2.02 16.81
C LYS A 61 2.36 2.87 17.10
N GLY A 62 1.32 2.25 17.66
CA GLY A 62 0.04 2.91 18.00
C GLY A 62 -0.93 3.13 16.83
N HIS A 63 -0.58 2.67 15.61
CA HIS A 63 -1.44 2.76 14.42
C HIS A 63 -2.05 1.38 14.14
N THR A 64 -3.37 1.27 14.13
CA THR A 64 -4.05 0.04 13.70
C THR A 64 -4.14 0.00 12.19
N ILE A 65 -3.38 -0.90 11.58
CA ILE A 65 -3.21 -1.03 10.13
C ILE A 65 -4.07 -2.19 9.64
N ARG A 66 -5.14 -1.91 8.90
CA ARG A 66 -5.99 -2.94 8.25
C ARG A 66 -5.60 -3.15 6.80
N THR A 67 -5.11 -2.08 6.16
CA THR A 67 -4.84 -2.06 4.73
C THR A 67 -3.44 -1.58 4.40
N PHE A 68 -2.77 -2.31 3.51
CA PHE A 68 -1.50 -1.96 2.93
C PHE A 68 -1.68 -1.71 1.43
N ALA A 69 -1.35 -0.51 0.96
CA ALA A 69 -1.23 -0.27 -0.48
C ALA A 69 0.09 -0.87 -0.97
N TYR A 70 0.01 -1.90 -1.82
CA TYR A 70 1.17 -2.53 -2.43
C TYR A 70 1.63 -1.73 -3.65
N THR A 71 2.56 -0.79 -3.44
CA THR A 71 3.04 0.11 -4.49
C THR A 71 4.35 0.80 -4.12
N THR A 72 5.11 1.19 -5.13
CA THR A 72 6.26 2.11 -5.03
C THR A 72 6.05 3.38 -5.86
N ASP A 73 4.85 3.61 -6.39
CA ASP A 73 4.52 4.80 -7.16
C ASP A 73 4.29 5.98 -6.20
N ALA A 74 5.18 6.96 -6.24
CA ALA A 74 5.15 8.12 -5.35
C ALA A 74 3.84 8.94 -5.47
N ALA A 75 3.25 9.03 -6.66
CA ALA A 75 2.00 9.75 -6.85
C ALA A 75 0.83 8.97 -6.24
N VAL A 76 0.81 7.64 -6.38
CA VAL A 76 -0.22 6.79 -5.77
C VAL A 76 -0.09 6.79 -4.24
N ILE A 77 1.14 6.69 -3.71
CA ILE A 77 1.41 6.74 -2.27
C ILE A 77 0.87 8.03 -1.64
N ARG A 78 1.03 9.17 -2.31
CA ARG A 78 0.52 10.46 -1.80
C ARG A 78 -1.00 10.60 -1.91
N ASN A 79 -1.66 9.76 -2.70
CA ASN A 79 -3.08 9.88 -3.05
C ASN A 79 -3.89 8.63 -2.72
N THR A 80 -3.45 7.84 -1.74
CA THR A 80 -4.17 6.67 -1.21
C THR A 80 -4.69 6.90 0.20
N ASN A 81 -5.81 6.27 0.54
CA ASN A 81 -6.35 6.23 1.90
C ASN A 81 -6.05 4.92 2.63
N ALA A 82 -5.13 4.09 2.13
CA ALA A 82 -4.66 2.91 2.86
C ALA A 82 -4.00 3.31 4.19
N ASP A 83 -4.03 2.42 5.18
CA ASP A 83 -3.48 2.67 6.52
C ASP A 83 -1.93 2.63 6.52
N ALA A 84 -1.33 1.84 5.63
CA ALA A 84 0.10 1.71 5.45
C ALA A 84 0.48 1.48 3.98
N ILE A 85 1.77 1.61 3.68
CA ILE A 85 2.33 1.33 2.35
C ILE A 85 3.24 0.11 2.44
N LEU A 86 3.04 -0.85 1.55
CA LEU A 86 3.92 -2.01 1.35
C LEU A 86 4.75 -1.76 0.09
N ALA A 87 5.95 -1.24 0.25
CA ALA A 87 6.87 -0.87 -0.82
C ALA A 87 7.88 -2.00 -1.09
N VAL A 88 7.40 -3.04 -1.77
CA VAL A 88 8.26 -4.15 -2.27
C VAL A 88 8.26 -4.11 -3.79
N TYR A 89 9.44 -4.29 -4.39
CA TYR A 89 9.65 -4.19 -5.83
C TYR A 89 10.71 -5.20 -6.32
N PRO A 90 10.74 -5.56 -7.61
CA PRO A 90 11.56 -6.67 -8.12
C PRO A 90 13.00 -6.26 -8.47
N PHE A 91 13.56 -5.26 -7.79
CA PHE A 91 14.95 -4.80 -7.99
C PHE A 91 15.68 -4.79 -6.65
N THR A 92 17.00 -4.59 -6.68
CA THR A 92 17.80 -4.49 -5.46
C THR A 92 17.31 -3.33 -4.59
N GLY A 93 17.23 -3.56 -3.29
CA GLY A 93 16.95 -2.53 -2.30
C GLY A 93 17.97 -1.39 -2.40
N GLU A 94 17.52 -0.18 -2.72
CA GLU A 94 18.38 1.00 -2.78
C GLU A 94 17.93 2.03 -1.74
N PRO A 95 18.81 2.46 -0.82
CA PRO A 95 18.45 3.44 0.21
C PRO A 95 17.87 4.75 -0.34
N VAL A 96 18.23 5.15 -1.56
CA VAL A 96 17.70 6.34 -2.22
C VAL A 96 16.22 6.18 -2.60
N ILE A 97 15.80 4.97 -3.00
CA ILE A 97 14.39 4.67 -3.28
C ILE A 97 13.62 4.73 -1.97
N THR A 98 14.08 4.08 -0.90
CA THR A 98 13.46 4.15 0.42
C THR A 98 13.29 5.59 0.89
N GLN A 99 14.33 6.41 0.78
CA GLN A 99 14.27 7.83 1.17
C GLN A 99 13.24 8.62 0.33
N ALA A 100 13.17 8.39 -0.98
CA ALA A 100 12.20 9.03 -1.85
C ALA A 100 10.76 8.65 -1.45
N LEU A 101 10.51 7.37 -1.15
CA LEU A 101 9.20 6.90 -0.72
C LEU A 101 8.81 7.45 0.67
N LEU A 102 9.75 7.48 1.61
CA LEU A 102 9.55 8.09 2.94
C LEU A 102 9.22 9.59 2.85
N THR A 103 9.79 10.29 1.88
CA THR A 103 9.52 11.72 1.67
C THR A 103 8.07 11.98 1.25
N VAL A 104 7.47 11.06 0.49
CA VAL A 104 6.11 11.23 -0.03
C VAL A 104 5.04 10.53 0.81
N ALA A 105 5.36 9.48 1.54
CA ALA A 105 4.40 8.75 2.36
C ALA A 105 3.87 9.63 3.51
N GLN A 106 2.55 9.60 3.73
CA GLN A 106 1.92 10.15 4.95
C GLN A 106 1.62 9.06 5.97
N GLN A 107 1.68 7.80 5.54
CA GLN A 107 1.39 6.60 6.30
C GLN A 107 2.68 5.84 6.65
N PRO A 108 2.63 4.94 7.67
CA PRO A 108 3.70 3.99 7.93
C PRO A 108 4.15 3.25 6.65
N LEU A 109 5.45 3.33 6.35
CA LEU A 109 6.05 2.70 5.18
C LEU A 109 6.79 1.42 5.58
N PHE A 110 6.43 0.31 4.95
CA PHE A 110 7.12 -0.98 5.06
C PHE A 110 7.88 -1.25 3.77
N VAL A 111 9.19 -1.48 3.87
CA VAL A 111 10.07 -1.53 2.69
C VAL A 111 10.70 -2.90 2.49
N GLY A 112 10.78 -3.35 1.24
CA GLY A 112 11.48 -4.58 0.87
C GLY A 112 12.99 -4.45 0.99
N VAL A 113 13.63 -5.31 1.79
CA VAL A 113 15.09 -5.28 2.04
C VAL A 113 15.80 -6.58 1.67
N GLY A 114 15.05 -7.67 1.45
CA GLY A 114 15.62 -8.98 1.15
C GLY A 114 14.68 -9.89 0.38
N GLY A 115 15.24 -10.93 -0.25
CA GLY A 115 14.48 -11.87 -1.08
C GLY A 115 15.36 -12.71 -1.99
N GLY A 116 14.87 -13.02 -3.20
CA GLY A 116 15.61 -13.85 -4.15
C GLY A 116 16.85 -13.19 -4.76
N THR A 117 16.88 -11.86 -4.89
CA THR A 117 18.00 -11.13 -5.50
C THR A 117 18.99 -10.56 -4.47
N THR A 118 18.51 -10.26 -3.27
CA THR A 118 19.29 -9.65 -2.19
C THR A 118 19.29 -10.59 -1.00
N THR A 119 20.46 -11.14 -0.67
CA THR A 119 20.64 -12.21 0.34
C THR A 119 21.81 -11.90 1.27
N GLY A 120 21.92 -12.67 2.36
CA GLY A 120 23.03 -12.59 3.30
C GLY A 120 23.13 -11.25 4.04
N THR A 121 24.35 -10.86 4.42
CA THR A 121 24.64 -9.67 5.22
C THR A 121 24.05 -8.38 4.63
N ARG A 122 23.90 -8.31 3.30
CA ARG A 122 23.33 -7.15 2.64
C ARG A 122 21.90 -6.86 3.08
N VAL A 123 21.10 -7.89 3.38
CA VAL A 123 19.72 -7.75 3.86
C VAL A 123 19.71 -7.05 5.22
N VAL A 124 20.63 -7.44 6.10
CA VAL A 124 20.77 -6.86 7.45
C VAL A 124 21.17 -5.39 7.37
N GLU A 125 22.18 -5.06 6.54
CA GLU A 125 22.59 -3.67 6.32
C GLU A 125 21.44 -2.81 5.78
N LEU A 126 20.67 -3.32 4.81
CA LEU A 126 19.53 -2.61 4.26
C LEU A 126 18.40 -2.44 5.29
N ALA A 127 18.18 -3.43 6.15
CA ALA A 127 17.22 -3.33 7.23
C ALA A 127 17.60 -2.22 8.22
N MET A 128 18.86 -2.19 8.67
CA MET A 128 19.37 -1.15 9.56
C MET A 128 19.27 0.24 8.93
N VAL A 129 19.61 0.37 7.64
CA VAL A 129 19.48 1.65 6.92
C VAL A 129 18.02 2.08 6.80
N ALA A 130 17.11 1.16 6.47
CA ALA A 130 15.68 1.45 6.39
C ALA A 130 15.13 1.93 7.74
N GLU A 131 15.52 1.30 8.85
CA GLU A 131 15.18 1.73 10.19
C GLU A 131 15.71 3.13 10.50
N MET A 132 17.00 3.39 10.28
CA MET A 132 17.61 4.71 10.53
C MET A 132 16.95 5.82 9.70
N GLN A 133 16.43 5.51 8.52
CA GLN A 133 15.69 6.46 7.69
C GLN A 133 14.25 6.71 8.17
N GLY A 134 13.73 5.86 9.07
CA GLY A 134 12.39 6.01 9.66
C GLY A 134 11.33 5.09 9.07
N ALA A 135 11.71 3.98 8.41
CA ALA A 135 10.75 2.96 8.00
C ALA A 135 9.96 2.44 9.20
N ALA A 136 8.69 2.10 8.97
CA ALA A 136 7.82 1.55 10.00
C ALA A 136 8.08 0.07 10.25
N GLY A 137 8.57 -0.64 9.23
CA GLY A 137 8.97 -2.05 9.26
C GLY A 137 9.72 -2.42 7.98
N VAL A 138 10.32 -3.60 7.98
CA VAL A 138 11.06 -4.14 6.82
C VAL A 138 10.44 -5.44 6.36
N VAL A 139 10.50 -5.70 5.06
CA VAL A 139 9.89 -6.87 4.44
C VAL A 139 10.97 -7.72 3.79
N ILE A 140 10.96 -9.00 4.12
CA ILE A 140 11.86 -10.00 3.55
C ILE A 140 11.01 -11.00 2.77
N ASN A 141 11.28 -11.11 1.47
CA ASN A 141 10.46 -11.89 0.54
C ASN A 141 10.67 -13.41 0.69
N ALA A 142 9.71 -14.17 0.16
CA ALA A 142 9.61 -15.62 0.33
C ALA A 142 10.90 -16.43 0.08
N PRO A 143 11.73 -16.15 -0.93
CA PRO A 143 12.94 -16.95 -1.17
C PRO A 143 14.02 -16.85 -0.08
N ALA A 144 13.96 -15.88 0.83
CA ALA A 144 14.95 -15.75 1.88
C ALA A 144 14.78 -16.85 2.96
N PRO A 145 15.89 -17.44 3.44
CA PRO A 145 15.85 -18.44 4.50
C PRO A 145 15.53 -17.81 5.87
N ALA A 146 15.08 -18.63 6.81
CA ALA A 146 14.75 -18.19 8.18
C ALA A 146 15.94 -17.54 8.91
N GLU A 147 17.17 -18.00 8.68
CA GLU A 147 18.38 -17.38 9.22
C GLU A 147 18.49 -15.88 8.84
N THR A 148 18.00 -15.50 7.66
CA THR A 148 17.98 -14.08 7.24
C THR A 148 16.94 -13.28 8.02
N ILE A 149 15.80 -13.90 8.38
CA ILE A 149 14.80 -13.28 9.26
C ILE A 149 15.38 -13.08 10.65
N GLU A 150 15.97 -14.12 11.23
CA GLU A 150 16.58 -14.07 12.57
C GLU A 150 17.69 -13.02 12.64
N ALA A 151 18.58 -12.99 11.65
CA ALA A 151 19.66 -12.00 11.57
C ALA A 151 19.12 -10.57 11.47
N ALA A 152 18.04 -10.34 10.72
CA ALA A 152 17.41 -9.03 10.64
C ALA A 152 16.73 -8.66 11.97
N MET A 153 15.97 -9.57 12.58
CA MET A 153 15.31 -9.37 13.87
C MET A 153 16.31 -9.03 14.99
N ASN A 154 17.51 -9.59 14.95
CA ASN A 154 18.57 -9.29 15.91
C ASN A 154 19.27 -7.93 15.67
N ALA A 155 19.02 -7.28 14.53
CA ALA A 155 19.74 -6.08 14.10
C ALA A 155 18.89 -4.80 14.10
N VAL A 156 17.56 -4.91 14.13
CA VAL A 156 16.64 -3.76 14.08
C VAL A 156 15.54 -3.86 15.14
N ASP A 157 15.02 -2.73 15.61
CA ASP A 157 13.92 -2.64 16.59
C ASP A 157 12.54 -2.48 15.92
N ILE A 158 12.50 -2.29 14.60
CA ILE A 158 11.25 -2.25 13.82
C ILE A 158 10.78 -3.65 13.40
N PRO A 159 9.47 -3.88 13.21
CA PRO A 159 8.94 -5.18 12.80
C PRO A 159 9.57 -5.69 11.51
N VAL A 160 10.05 -6.94 11.54
CA VAL A 160 10.43 -7.69 10.35
C VAL A 160 9.24 -8.52 9.89
N VAL A 161 8.82 -8.28 8.64
CA VAL A 161 7.74 -8.99 7.97
C VAL A 161 8.35 -10.09 7.10
N ALA A 162 8.01 -11.35 7.36
CA ALA A 162 8.43 -12.47 6.54
C ALA A 162 7.34 -12.85 5.54
N THR A 163 7.67 -12.85 4.25
CA THR A 163 6.71 -13.28 3.21
C THR A 163 6.77 -14.80 3.01
N VAL A 164 5.61 -15.41 2.83
CA VAL A 164 5.44 -16.86 2.60
C VAL A 164 4.42 -17.14 1.50
N THR A 165 4.50 -18.33 0.90
CA THR A 165 3.64 -18.74 -0.23
C THR A 165 2.89 -20.05 0.01
N SER A 166 3.15 -20.70 1.14
CA SER A 166 2.66 -22.01 1.56
C SER A 166 2.67 -22.06 3.10
N ASP A 167 2.01 -23.06 3.68
CA ASP A 167 2.17 -23.44 5.08
C ASP A 167 3.04 -24.70 5.11
N ASP A 168 4.34 -24.51 5.24
CA ASP A 168 5.38 -25.55 5.15
C ASP A 168 6.48 -25.34 6.21
N GLU A 169 7.47 -26.24 6.22
CA GLU A 169 8.60 -26.17 7.17
C GLU A 169 9.35 -24.83 7.12
N ILE A 170 9.51 -24.24 5.92
CA ILE A 170 10.17 -22.93 5.76
C ILE A 170 9.33 -21.82 6.43
N THR A 171 8.01 -21.92 6.34
CA THR A 171 7.08 -20.98 6.99
C THR A 171 7.16 -21.11 8.51
N GLU A 172 7.18 -22.34 9.02
CA GLU A 172 7.39 -22.64 10.44
C GLU A 172 8.72 -22.06 10.93
N GLU A 173 9.82 -22.32 10.23
CA GLU A 173 11.14 -21.80 10.58
C GLU A 173 11.17 -20.27 10.63
N LYS A 174 10.48 -19.58 9.71
CA LYS A 174 10.38 -18.10 9.71
C LYS A 174 9.59 -17.56 10.88
N ILE A 175 8.53 -18.26 11.30
CA ILE A 175 7.76 -17.91 12.50
C ILE A 175 8.64 -18.09 13.73
N LEU A 176 9.33 -19.23 13.85
CA LEU A 176 10.23 -19.54 14.96
C LEU A 176 11.46 -18.60 15.02
N ALA A 177 11.93 -18.11 13.87
CA ALA A 177 12.96 -17.07 13.78
C ALA A 177 12.51 -15.70 14.31
N GLY A 178 11.24 -15.55 14.68
CA GLY A 178 10.72 -14.36 15.34
C GLY A 178 10.14 -13.32 14.37
N ALA A 179 9.75 -13.69 13.15
CA ALA A 179 9.05 -12.77 12.25
C ALA A 179 7.84 -12.14 12.96
N ALA A 180 7.82 -10.82 13.04
CA ALA A 180 6.78 -10.09 13.78
C ALA A 180 5.42 -10.11 13.05
N ILE A 181 5.45 -10.23 11.72
CA ILE A 181 4.26 -10.34 10.86
C ILE A 181 4.56 -11.36 9.76
N ILE A 182 3.62 -12.26 9.50
CA ILE A 182 3.66 -13.17 8.36
C ILE A 182 2.84 -12.58 7.21
N ASN A 183 3.50 -12.31 6.08
CA ASN A 183 2.87 -11.82 4.86
C ASN A 183 2.60 -12.99 3.89
N VAL A 184 1.34 -13.41 3.77
CA VAL A 184 0.93 -14.50 2.87
C VAL A 184 0.67 -13.97 1.46
N ALA A 185 1.50 -14.39 0.50
CA ALA A 185 1.43 -14.00 -0.90
C ALA A 185 1.32 -15.24 -1.82
N ALA A 186 0.27 -16.03 -1.65
CA ALA A 186 0.09 -17.33 -2.33
C ALA A 186 -0.85 -17.28 -3.57
N GLY A 187 -1.14 -16.09 -4.09
CA GLY A 187 -2.03 -15.90 -5.23
C GLY A 187 -3.43 -16.44 -4.95
N ALA A 188 -3.96 -17.29 -5.84
CA ALA A 188 -5.30 -17.89 -5.69
C ALA A 188 -5.47 -18.72 -4.41
N ARG A 189 -4.38 -19.23 -3.82
CA ARG A 189 -4.41 -20.04 -2.58
C ARG A 189 -4.23 -19.22 -1.31
N THR A 190 -4.26 -17.89 -1.40
CA THR A 190 -3.95 -17.03 -0.24
C THR A 190 -4.86 -17.33 0.95
N ALA A 191 -6.18 -17.45 0.73
CA ALA A 191 -7.11 -17.78 1.80
C ALA A 191 -6.83 -19.16 2.43
N ASP A 192 -6.54 -20.18 1.61
CA ASP A 192 -6.22 -21.52 2.11
C ASP A 192 -4.96 -21.54 2.99
N VAL A 193 -3.91 -20.85 2.56
CA VAL A 193 -2.65 -20.75 3.31
C VAL A 193 -2.84 -19.96 4.61
N VAL A 194 -3.60 -18.85 4.57
CA VAL A 194 -3.95 -18.08 5.77
C VAL A 194 -4.70 -18.95 6.78
N ALA A 195 -5.71 -19.69 6.33
CA ALA A 195 -6.49 -20.57 7.20
C ALA A 195 -5.62 -21.65 7.85
N SER A 196 -4.72 -22.26 7.06
CA SER A 196 -3.78 -23.27 7.56
C SER A 196 -2.84 -22.71 8.63
N ILE A 197 -2.19 -21.58 8.35
CA ILE A 197 -1.28 -20.93 9.32
C ILE A 197 -2.05 -20.53 10.59
N ARG A 198 -3.25 -19.96 10.46
CA ARG A 198 -4.06 -19.52 11.62
C ARG A 198 -4.45 -20.67 12.55
N ILE A 199 -4.67 -21.88 12.01
CA ILE A 199 -4.96 -23.08 12.82
C ILE A 199 -3.76 -23.45 13.71
N HIS A 200 -2.55 -23.41 13.15
CA HIS A 200 -1.33 -23.80 13.85
C HIS A 200 -0.77 -22.67 14.74
N HIS A 201 -0.98 -21.41 14.34
CA HIS A 201 -0.40 -20.20 14.93
C HIS A 201 -1.47 -19.13 15.20
N PRO A 202 -2.37 -19.33 16.18
CA PRO A 202 -3.54 -18.49 16.41
C PRO A 202 -3.20 -17.03 16.78
N GLU A 203 -2.01 -16.77 17.35
CA GLU A 203 -1.59 -15.46 17.85
C GLU A 203 -0.68 -14.69 16.86
N VAL A 204 -0.21 -15.33 15.79
CA VAL A 204 0.69 -14.70 14.83
C VAL A 204 -0.05 -13.63 14.03
N PRO A 205 0.48 -12.39 13.89
CA PRO A 205 -0.11 -11.39 13.01
C PRO A 205 0.03 -11.80 11.54
N ILE A 206 -1.10 -11.87 10.83
CA ILE A 206 -1.15 -12.27 9.42
C ILE A 206 -1.57 -11.08 8.55
N LEU A 207 -0.63 -10.63 7.70
CA LEU A 207 -0.90 -9.80 6.53
C LEU A 207 -1.10 -10.73 5.33
N ALA A 208 -2.07 -10.48 4.46
CA ALA A 208 -2.28 -11.33 3.29
C ALA A 208 -2.70 -10.53 2.06
N SER A 209 -2.42 -11.05 0.86
CA SER A 209 -2.95 -10.46 -0.37
C SER A 209 -4.48 -10.60 -0.44
N GLY A 210 -5.19 -9.47 -0.55
CA GLY A 210 -6.66 -9.46 -0.66
C GLY A 210 -7.19 -9.90 -2.02
N GLY A 211 -6.34 -9.92 -3.05
CA GLY A 211 -6.77 -10.19 -4.43
C GLY A 211 -7.44 -8.99 -5.08
N ALA A 212 -8.17 -9.23 -6.17
CA ALA A 212 -8.73 -8.19 -7.03
C ALA A 212 -10.25 -8.00 -6.88
N THR A 213 -10.95 -8.86 -6.14
CA THR A 213 -12.40 -8.81 -5.99
C THR A 213 -12.82 -8.77 -4.53
N ASP A 214 -14.04 -8.29 -4.27
CA ASP A 214 -14.59 -8.25 -2.91
C ASP A 214 -14.75 -9.66 -2.31
N GLU A 215 -15.03 -10.66 -3.15
CA GLU A 215 -15.12 -12.06 -2.72
C GLU A 215 -13.75 -12.60 -2.29
N SER A 216 -12.68 -12.27 -3.04
CA SER A 216 -11.33 -12.70 -2.64
C SER A 216 -10.89 -12.01 -1.34
N ILE A 217 -11.21 -10.72 -1.19
CA ILE A 217 -10.94 -9.95 0.03
C ILE A 217 -11.67 -10.57 1.22
N ALA A 218 -12.98 -10.80 1.09
CA ALA A 218 -13.80 -11.38 2.16
C ALA A 218 -13.32 -12.78 2.54
N SER A 219 -12.99 -13.62 1.56
CA SER A 219 -12.46 -14.96 1.79
C SER A 219 -11.15 -14.94 2.59
N THR A 220 -10.20 -14.06 2.23
CA THR A 220 -8.93 -13.93 2.95
C THR A 220 -9.12 -13.43 4.39
N ILE A 221 -10.06 -12.51 4.64
CA ILE A 221 -10.38 -12.07 6.01
C ILE A 221 -11.03 -13.20 6.81
N GLN A 222 -12.00 -13.91 6.23
CA GLN A 222 -12.68 -15.03 6.89
C GLN A 222 -11.74 -16.19 7.21
N ALA A 223 -10.70 -16.40 6.39
CA ALA A 223 -9.64 -17.36 6.67
C ALA A 223 -8.79 -16.99 7.91
N GLY A 224 -8.84 -15.73 8.36
CA GLY A 224 -8.15 -15.27 9.56
C GLY A 224 -7.00 -14.29 9.31
N ALA A 225 -6.97 -13.59 8.17
CA ALA A 225 -6.02 -12.50 7.96
C ALA A 225 -6.39 -11.28 8.83
N ASP A 226 -5.40 -10.70 9.49
CA ASP A 226 -5.58 -9.52 10.33
C ASP A 226 -5.53 -8.23 9.50
N ALA A 227 -4.70 -8.21 8.47
CA ALA A 227 -4.55 -7.09 7.55
C ALA A 227 -4.44 -7.58 6.10
N LEU A 228 -4.74 -6.70 5.16
CA LEU A 228 -4.71 -7.00 3.74
C LEU A 228 -3.78 -6.09 2.97
N SER A 229 -3.05 -6.67 2.01
CA SER A 229 -2.42 -5.91 0.93
C SER A 229 -3.34 -5.85 -0.29
N TRP A 230 -3.39 -4.66 -0.90
CA TRP A 230 -4.17 -4.39 -2.10
C TRP A 230 -3.30 -3.61 -3.08
N THR A 231 -3.38 -3.98 -4.36
CA THR A 231 -2.66 -3.27 -5.44
C THR A 231 -3.53 -2.14 -5.95
N PRO A 232 -3.17 -0.87 -5.70
CA PRO A 232 -3.89 0.27 -6.26
C PRO A 232 -3.79 0.31 -7.79
N PRO A 233 -4.76 0.95 -8.48
CA PRO A 233 -4.59 1.32 -9.86
C PRO A 233 -3.33 2.17 -10.04
N SER A 234 -2.58 1.94 -11.12
CA SER A 234 -1.39 2.74 -11.43
C SER A 234 -1.77 4.19 -11.78
N ALA A 235 -0.80 5.11 -11.67
CA ALA A 235 -1.01 6.49 -12.09
C ALA A 235 -1.48 6.59 -13.56
N GLN A 236 -0.97 5.73 -14.44
CA GLN A 236 -1.39 5.68 -15.86
C GLN A 236 -2.83 5.19 -16.02
N GLN A 237 -3.28 4.23 -15.21
CA GLN A 237 -4.67 3.76 -15.21
C GLN A 237 -5.61 4.87 -14.73
N LEU A 238 -5.27 5.54 -13.62
CA LEU A 238 -6.03 6.67 -13.10
C LEU A 238 -6.11 7.83 -14.10
N GLN A 239 -4.99 8.15 -14.75
CA GLN A 239 -4.95 9.18 -15.79
C GLN A 239 -5.81 8.79 -16.99
N SER A 240 -5.78 7.53 -17.40
CA SER A 240 -6.57 7.03 -18.54
C SER A 240 -8.07 7.17 -18.27
N VAL A 241 -8.54 6.86 -17.06
CA VAL A 241 -9.94 7.06 -16.62
C VAL A 241 -10.31 8.55 -16.67
N MET A 242 -9.46 9.43 -16.12
CA MET A 242 -9.68 10.88 -16.15
C MET A 242 -9.78 11.42 -17.58
N MET A 243 -8.89 10.98 -18.48
CA MET A 243 -8.89 11.43 -19.88
C MET A 243 -10.12 10.93 -20.65
N ALA A 244 -10.64 9.73 -20.34
CA ALA A 244 -11.88 9.25 -20.92
C ALA A 244 -13.08 10.11 -20.49
N GLN A 245 -13.12 10.56 -19.23
CA GLN A 245 -14.14 11.49 -18.75
C GLN A 245 -14.07 12.83 -19.49
N TYR A 246 -12.86 13.39 -19.69
CA TYR A 246 -12.68 14.65 -20.43
C TYR A 246 -13.10 14.57 -21.89
N ARG A 247 -12.96 13.39 -22.54
CA ARG A 247 -13.43 13.18 -23.91
C ARG A 247 -14.94 12.96 -24.03
N GLY A 248 -15.66 12.82 -22.91
CA GLY A 248 -17.08 12.45 -22.92
C GLY A 248 -17.32 10.97 -23.25
N ASP A 249 -16.29 10.13 -23.15
CA ASP A 249 -16.37 8.68 -23.37
C ASP A 249 -16.95 7.94 -22.13
N GLY A 250 -17.35 8.69 -21.09
CA GLY A 250 -17.82 8.16 -19.82
C GLY A 250 -19.21 7.50 -19.91
N LEU A 251 -19.21 6.17 -19.89
CA LEU A 251 -20.31 5.26 -19.55
C LEU A 251 -21.63 5.49 -20.31
N LYS A 252 -21.74 4.90 -21.51
CA LYS A 252 -23.01 4.24 -21.86
C LYS A 252 -23.12 3.01 -20.94
N GLN A 253 -24.13 2.99 -20.08
CA GLN A 253 -24.52 1.81 -19.30
C GLN A 253 -24.78 0.62 -20.22
#